data_AF-A0A5Q0BKY4-F1
#
_entry.id   AF-A0A5Q0BKY4-F1
#
_cell.length_a   1.000
_cell.length_b   1.000
_cell.length_c   1.000
_cell.angle_alpha   90.00
_cell.angle_beta   90.00
_cell.angle_gamma   90.00
#
_symmetry.space_group_name_H-M   'P 1'
#
loop_
_entity.id
_entity.type
_entity.pdbx_description
1 polymer ?
#
loop_
_entity_poly.entity_id
_entity_poly.type
_entity_poly.pdbx_seq_one_letter_code
_entity_poly.pdbx_strand_id
1 'polypeptide(L)' 'MHKASVSPIHSPEFTELCELFNKLEQPYGLKEILHFNQIYERIYWNLRREERRRAEMLVDSLIDGLETAHLAARIFGVV' A
#
# COMPACT_ATOMS: atom_id res chain seq x y z
N MET A 1 5.28 -23.72 -30.55
CA MET A 1 4.53 -22.60 -29.94
C MET A 1 5.24 -22.18 -28.67
N HIS A 2 6.03 -21.10 -28.70
CA HIS A 2 6.62 -20.55 -27.48
C HIS A 2 5.52 -19.77 -26.74
N LYS A 3 5.08 -20.28 -25.59
CA LYS A 3 4.24 -19.53 -24.65
C LYS A 3 5.09 -18.37 -24.14
N ALA A 4 4.83 -17.17 -24.62
CA ALA A 4 5.33 -15.96 -23.98
C ALA A 4 4.75 -15.93 -22.57
N SER A 5 5.60 -16.22 -21.58
CA SER A 5 5.27 -16.03 -20.17
C SER A 5 5.16 -14.52 -19.95
N VAL A 6 3.94 -13.98 -20.08
CA VAL A 6 3.67 -12.60 -19.70
C VAL A 6 3.89 -12.52 -18.20
N SER A 7 5.08 -12.04 -17.80
CA SER A 7 5.30 -11.70 -16.40
C SER A 7 4.26 -10.65 -16.02
N PRO A 8 3.51 -10.83 -14.92
CA PRO A 8 2.56 -9.82 -14.50
C PRO A 8 3.28 -8.50 -14.26
N ILE A 9 2.65 -7.40 -14.69
CA ILE A 9 3.20 -6.03 -14.59
C ILE A 9 3.47 -5.69 -13.11
N HIS A 10 2.68 -6.26 -12.20
CA HIS A 10 2.81 -6.13 -10.77
C HIS A 10 3.08 -7.47 -10.09
N SER A 11 3.86 -7.42 -9.02
CA SER A 11 4.01 -8.51 -8.07
C SER A 11 2.65 -8.84 -7.42
N PRO A 12 2.38 -10.12 -7.12
CA PRO A 12 1.20 -10.51 -6.36
C PRO A 12 1.07 -9.73 -5.05
N GLU A 13 2.19 -9.47 -4.38
CA GLU A 13 2.28 -8.72 -3.14
C GLU A 13 1.82 -7.27 -3.29
N PHE A 14 2.26 -6.57 -4.35
CA PHE A 14 1.79 -5.23 -4.64
C PHE A 14 0.30 -5.20 -5.00
N THR A 15 -0.19 -6.24 -5.69
CA THR A 15 -1.61 -6.36 -6.04
C THR A 15 -2.47 -6.52 -4.79
N GLU A 16 -2.04 -7.35 -3.82
CA GLU A 16 -2.67 -7.50 -2.51
C GLU A 16 -2.76 -6.17 -1.76
N LEU A 17 -1.69 -5.37 -1.77
CA LEU A 17 -1.69 -4.04 -1.14
C LEU A 17 -2.71 -3.10 -1.77
N CYS A 18 -2.77 -3.04 -3.10
CA CYS A 18 -3.75 -2.22 -3.83
C CYS A 18 -5.19 -2.67 -3.54
N GLU A 19 -5.46 -3.98 -3.54
CA GLU A 19 -6.77 -4.51 -3.21
C GLU A 19 -7.18 -4.24 -1.78
N LEU A 20 -6.24 -4.33 -0.83
CA LEU A 20 -6.49 -3.94 0.55
C LEU A 20 -6.90 -2.47 0.63
N PHE A 21 -6.09 -1.58 0.04
CA PHE A 21 -6.33 -0.14 0.08
C PHE A 21 -7.71 0.22 -0.49
N ASN A 22 -8.10 -0.37 -1.63
CA ASN A 22 -9.41 -0.13 -2.25
C ASN A 22 -10.61 -0.62 -1.42
N LYS A 23 -10.39 -1.52 -0.44
CA LYS A 23 -11.42 -2.02 0.48
C LYS A 23 -11.51 -1.21 1.77
N LEU A 24 -10.55 -0.33 2.04
CA LEU A 24 -10.59 0.53 3.21
C LEU A 24 -11.68 1.59 3.03
N GLU A 25 -12.57 1.71 4.01
CA GLU A 25 -13.58 2.75 4.04
C GLU A 25 -13.03 3.98 4.75
N GLN A 26 -13.26 5.16 4.16
CA GLN A 26 -12.91 6.43 4.77
C GLN A 26 -14.00 6.90 5.76
N PRO A 27 -13.63 7.65 6.81
CA PRO A 27 -12.27 8.09 7.15
C PRO A 27 -11.40 6.97 7.74
N TYR A 28 -10.10 7.01 7.46
CA TYR A 28 -9.16 5.98 7.93
C TYR A 28 -8.79 6.20 9.40
N GLY A 29 -9.19 5.25 10.24
CA GLY A 29 -8.85 5.20 11.65
C GLY A 29 -7.59 4.38 11.92
N LEU A 30 -7.27 4.20 13.20
CA LEU A 30 -6.08 3.45 13.63
C LEU A 30 -6.10 2.00 13.13
N LYS A 31 -7.27 1.36 13.07
CA LYS A 31 -7.39 -0.04 12.65
C LYS A 31 -7.02 -0.21 11.18
N GLU A 32 -7.50 0.68 10.32
CA GLU A 32 -7.24 0.69 8.89
C GLU A 32 -5.74 0.92 8.62
N ILE A 33 -5.12 1.85 9.36
CA ILE A 33 -3.69 2.15 9.27
C ILE A 33 -2.85 0.94 9.69
N LEU A 34 -3.17 0.30 10.82
CA LEU A 34 -2.44 -0.87 11.28
C LEU A 34 -2.54 -2.03 10.28
N HIS A 35 -3.71 -2.23 9.68
CA HIS A 35 -3.90 -3.27 8.66
C HIS A 35 -3.10 -2.96 7.39
N PHE A 36 -3.12 -1.71 6.93
CA PHE A 36 -2.29 -1.26 5.81
C PHE A 36 -0.80 -1.44 6.09
N ASN A 37 -0.31 -0.97 7.24
CA ASN A 37 1.09 -1.09 7.64
C ASN A 37 1.56 -2.54 7.68
N GLN A 38 0.77 -3.47 8.21
CA GLN A 38 1.15 -4.89 8.28
C GLN A 38 1.50 -5.47 6.91
N ILE A 39 0.71 -5.16 5.88
CA ILE A 39 1.00 -5.61 4.52
C ILE A 39 2.14 -4.79 3.93
N TYR A 40 2.09 -3.47 4.06
CA TYR A 40 3.06 -2.57 3.45
C TYR A 40 4.48 -2.82 3.96
N GLU A 41 4.69 -2.94 5.27
CA GLU A 41 5.97 -3.26 5.91
C GLU A 41 6.55 -4.59 5.41
N ARG A 42 5.70 -5.62 5.31
CA ARG A 42 6.08 -6.96 4.88
C ARG A 42 6.63 -6.96 3.45
N ILE A 43 6.04 -6.15 2.57
CA ILE A 43 6.35 -6.19 1.14
C ILE A 43 7.31 -5.09 0.70
N TYR A 44 7.49 -4.02 1.49
CA TYR A 44 8.23 -2.80 1.12
C TYR A 44 9.63 -3.08 0.57
N TRP A 45 10.36 -4.01 1.18
CA TRP A 45 11.73 -4.36 0.79
C TRP A 45 11.79 -5.17 -0.52
N ASN A 46 10.69 -5.80 -0.90
CA ASN A 46 10.57 -6.63 -2.10
C ASN A 46 9.95 -5.89 -3.29
N LEU A 47 9.39 -4.69 -3.07
CA LEU A 47 8.79 -3.88 -4.13
C LEU A 47 9.86 -3.42 -5.14
N ARG A 48 9.52 -3.53 -6.43
CA ARG A 48 10.29 -2.90 -7.50
C ARG A 48 10.17 -1.37 -7.39
N ARG A 49 11.10 -0.65 -8.02
CA ARG A 49 11.12 0.82 -7.99
C ARG A 49 9.78 1.48 -8.39
N GLU A 50 9.12 0.97 -9.42
CA GLU A 50 7.84 1.50 -9.88
C GLU A 50 6.69 1.19 -8.92
N GLU A 51 6.68 0.00 -8.34
CA GLU A 51 5.69 -0.43 -7.35
C GLU A 51 5.85 0.36 -6.05
N ARG A 52 7.09 0.60 -5.61
CA ARG A 52 7.37 1.42 -4.44
C ARG A 52 6.84 2.84 -4.63
N ARG A 53 7.08 3.47 -5.78
CA ARG A 53 6.52 4.79 -6.10
C ARG A 53 4.99 4.80 -6.03
N ARG A 54 4.33 3.76 -6.53
CA ARG A 54 2.87 3.66 -6.45
C ARG A 54 2.38 3.40 -5.03
N ALA A 55 3.09 2.58 -4.26
CA ALA A 55 2.76 2.34 -2.86
C ALA A 55 2.94 3.61 -2.01
N GLU A 56 3.95 4.44 -2.31
CA GLU A 56 4.11 5.77 -1.72
C GLU A 56 2.90 6.68 -2.05
N MET A 57 2.37 6.65 -3.28
CA MET A 57 1.13 7.38 -3.60
C MET A 57 -0.10 6.86 -2.83
N LEU A 58 -0.15 5.55 -2.52
CA LEU A 58 -1.20 5.00 -1.65
C LEU A 58 -1.04 5.51 -0.21
N VAL A 59 0.19 5.66 0.27
CA VAL A 59 0.47 6.27 1.58
C VAL A 59 0.02 7.74 1.61
N ASP A 60 0.34 8.52 0.58
CA ASP A 60 -0.13 9.91 0.46
C ASP A 60 -1.67 9.97 0.49
N SER A 61 -2.33 9.09 -0.27
CA SER A 61 -3.79 8.98 -0.30
C SER A 61 -4.38 8.53 1.06
N LEU A 62 -3.66 7.68 1.79
CA LEU A 62 -4.03 7.25 3.14
C LEU A 62 -3.97 8.42 4.11
N ILE A 63 -2.94 9.27 4.02
CA ILE A 63 -2.77 10.47 4.85
C ILE A 63 -3.92 11.46 4.62
N ASP A 64 -4.28 11.68 3.35
CA ASP A 64 -5.37 12.60 2.98
C ASP A 64 -6.75 12.14 3.49
N GLY A 65 -6.94 10.82 3.62
CA GLY A 65 -8.20 10.22 4.08
C GLY A 65 -8.30 9.95 5.59
N LEU A 66 -7.33 10.38 6.39
CA LEU A 66 -7.29 10.11 7.83
C LEU A 66 -8.47 10.72 8.58
N GLU A 67 -8.98 10.00 9.57
CA GLU A 67 -9.98 10.53 10.51
C GLU A 67 -9.46 11.74 11.28
N THR A 68 -8.16 11.73 11.61
CA THR A 68 -7.49 12.82 12.30
C THR A 68 -6.01 12.89 11.90
N ALA A 69 -5.47 14.10 11.76
CA ALA A 69 -4.10 14.32 11.29
C ALA A 69 -3.01 13.66 12.16
N HIS A 70 -3.26 13.45 13.46
CA HIS A 70 -2.28 12.83 14.36
C HIS A 70 -2.01 11.36 14.03
N LEU A 71 -2.91 10.72 13.28
CA LEU A 71 -2.75 9.35 12.84
C LEU A 71 -1.68 9.19 11.75
N ALA A 72 -1.27 10.27 11.07
CA ALA A 72 -0.24 10.22 10.03
C ALA A 72 1.09 9.69 10.57
N ALA A 73 1.45 10.06 11.81
CA ALA A 73 2.64 9.58 12.49
C ALA A 73 2.61 8.08 12.84
N ARG A 74 1.48 7.40 12.61
CA ARG A 74 1.33 5.94 12.78
C ARG A 74 1.52 5.17 11.49
N ILE A 75 1.62 5.83 10.33
CA ILE A 75 1.79 5.17 9.03
C ILE A 75 3.27 4.82 8.84
N PHE A 76 3.54 3.58 8.43
CA PHE A 76 4.90 3.13 8.18
C PHE A 76 5.55 3.91 7.03
N GLY A 77 6.80 4.37 7.24
CA GLY A 77 7.56 5.13 6.24
C GLY A 77 7.29 6.64 6.25
N VAL A 78 6.36 7.12 7.08
CA VAL A 78 6.14 8.55 7.33
C VAL A 78 6.99 8.98 8.54
N VAL A 79 7.87 9.96 8.35
CA VAL A 79 8.83 10.47 9.35
C VAL A 79 8.62 11.95 9.60
#